data_AF-A0AAV4YBU8-F1
#
_entry.id   AF-A0AAV4YBU8-F1
#
_cell.length_a   1.000
_cell.length_b   1.000
_cell.length_c   1.000
_cell.angle_alpha   90.00
_cell.angle_beta   90.00
_cell.angle_gamma   90.00
#
_symmetry.space_group_name_H-M   'P 1'
#
loop_
_entity.id
_entity.type
_entity.pdbx_description
1 polymer ?
#
loop_
_entity_poly.entity_id
_entity_poly.type
_entity_poly.pdbx_seq_one_letter_code
_entity_poly.pdbx_strand_id
1 'polypeptide(L)'
;MLDSFNDILILGQVYFKTYIEGISSDFSELEWERISGIFAEGLASIFSYINSYHSKNASKFILKICGNESAVVKQALQIILKSIQKSVMKLLSDTQNDVNLKEVVPLLSVIKTLYGLFTKDFNEDLYKWFKQLCNQQVFQNTSISKSFISLCLTLGHQYSNILTFLKEIAFDLHFHLDDIDPDERVRGSPKYDIITPEVSRTVMPNLISNLDQLLEEIEYTLNYMKANAVLPTEFLLLNSIDISIQNMEQGVSTRLADVILVFNEIVQTSVPPDNTCSIIFKAITRFYRILCTLTNYYLLRHTKLKITELHSTFEKLIKLTHTKLTPYVYGFITLSKNDV
;
A
#
# COMPACT_ATOMS: atom_id res chain seq x y z
N MET A 1 13.70 32.59 -2.78
CA MET A 1 12.82 31.39 -2.77
C MET A 1 12.33 31.02 -4.17
N LEU A 2 11.99 31.99 -5.04
CA LEU A 2 11.67 31.73 -6.45
C LEU A 2 12.87 31.22 -7.28
N ASP A 3 14.08 31.75 -7.02
CA ASP A 3 15.29 31.34 -7.76
C ASP A 3 15.64 29.86 -7.53
N SER A 4 15.56 29.40 -6.27
CA SER A 4 15.80 28.00 -5.92
C SER A 4 14.85 27.01 -6.61
N PHE A 5 13.60 27.39 -6.90
CA PHE A 5 12.68 26.50 -7.60
C PHE A 5 13.02 26.36 -9.10
N ASN A 6 13.47 27.44 -9.74
CA ASN A 6 13.91 27.40 -11.13
C ASN A 6 15.20 26.58 -11.30
N ASP A 7 16.12 26.68 -10.36
CA ASP A 7 17.34 25.84 -10.36
C ASP A 7 16.99 24.36 -10.25
N ILE A 8 16.02 24.01 -9.39
CA ILE A 8 15.55 22.64 -9.22
C ILE A 8 14.79 22.13 -10.45
N LEU A 9 14.02 22.99 -11.12
CA LEU A 9 13.38 22.66 -12.39
C LEU A 9 14.41 22.28 -13.45
N ILE A 10 15.47 23.08 -13.59
CA ILE A 10 16.55 22.84 -14.54
C ILE A 10 17.31 21.57 -14.15
N LEU A 11 17.65 21.41 -12.88
CA LEU A 11 18.37 20.24 -12.37
C LEU A 11 17.57 18.95 -12.60
N GLY A 12 16.27 18.95 -12.28
CA GLY A 12 15.39 17.81 -12.51
C GLY A 12 15.27 17.44 -13.99
N GLN A 13 15.20 18.44 -14.87
CA GLN A 13 15.16 18.21 -16.31
C GLN A 13 16.49 17.62 -16.83
N VAL A 14 17.64 18.12 -16.36
CA VAL A 14 18.96 17.58 -16.72
C VAL A 14 19.09 16.14 -16.24
N TYR A 15 18.82 15.87 -14.96
CA TYR A 15 18.89 14.52 -14.41
C TYR A 15 17.99 13.54 -15.16
N PHE A 16 16.74 13.93 -15.45
CA PHE A 16 15.82 13.07 -16.18
C PHE A 16 16.30 12.81 -17.62
N LYS A 17 16.70 13.84 -18.36
CA LYS A 17 17.18 13.69 -19.74
C LYS A 17 18.48 12.90 -19.83
N THR A 18 19.42 13.15 -18.93
CA THR A 18 20.71 12.45 -18.91
C THR A 18 20.54 10.99 -18.51
N TYR A 19 19.74 10.70 -17.47
CA TYR A 19 19.63 9.35 -16.93
C TYR A 19 18.54 8.49 -17.59
N ILE A 20 17.35 9.04 -17.83
CA ILE A 20 16.21 8.29 -18.35
C ILE A 20 16.17 8.30 -19.89
N GLU A 21 16.45 9.45 -20.52
CA GLU A 21 16.40 9.58 -21.99
C GLU A 21 17.75 9.30 -22.66
N GLY A 22 18.85 9.25 -21.90
CA GLY A 22 20.19 8.94 -22.41
C GLY A 22 20.77 10.00 -23.36
N ILE A 23 20.26 11.23 -23.31
CA ILE A 23 20.50 12.26 -24.34
C ILE A 23 21.89 12.93 -24.23
N SER A 24 22.73 12.60 -23.24
CA SER A 24 23.98 13.34 -23.02
C SER A 24 25.15 12.59 -22.38
N SER A 25 25.24 11.27 -22.44
CA SER A 25 26.41 10.61 -21.85
C SER A 25 27.59 10.64 -22.83
N ASP A 26 28.38 11.72 -22.78
CA ASP A 26 29.78 11.74 -23.24
C ASP A 26 30.66 10.79 -22.38
N PHE A 27 30.07 10.14 -21.38
CA PHE A 27 30.70 9.14 -20.52
C PHE A 27 30.97 7.85 -21.29
N SER A 28 32.15 7.27 -21.07
CA SER A 28 32.39 5.88 -21.45
C SER A 28 31.44 4.93 -20.69
N GLU A 29 31.15 3.75 -21.24
CA GLU A 29 30.26 2.76 -20.60
C GLU A 29 30.66 2.46 -19.14
N LEU A 30 31.96 2.35 -18.88
CA LEU A 30 32.55 2.12 -17.55
C LEU A 30 32.38 3.30 -16.57
N GLU A 31 32.39 4.53 -17.07
CA GLU A 31 32.13 5.72 -16.25
C GLU A 31 30.64 5.87 -15.97
N TRP A 32 29.80 5.52 -16.94
CA TRP A 32 28.35 5.56 -16.78
C TRP A 32 27.88 4.59 -15.70
N GLU A 33 28.33 3.33 -15.71
CA GLU A 33 28.00 2.32 -14.68
C GLU A 33 28.36 2.77 -13.24
N ARG A 34 29.35 3.66 -13.09
CA ARG A 34 29.76 4.16 -11.77
C ARG A 34 28.92 5.33 -11.28
N ILE A 35 28.38 6.14 -12.19
CA ILE A 35 27.71 7.41 -11.85
C ILE A 35 26.18 7.28 -12.00
N SER A 36 25.68 6.31 -12.78
CA SER A 36 24.25 6.04 -12.99
C SER A 36 23.47 5.89 -11.68
N GLY A 37 24.03 5.17 -10.70
CA GLY A 37 23.47 5.08 -9.34
C GLY A 37 23.26 6.43 -8.66
N ILE A 38 24.23 7.34 -8.76
CA ILE A 38 24.17 8.68 -8.18
C ILE A 38 23.09 9.52 -8.88
N PHE A 39 22.97 9.39 -10.21
CA PHE A 39 21.90 10.05 -10.95
C PHE A 39 20.50 9.55 -10.55
N ALA A 40 20.33 8.24 -10.34
CA ALA A 40 19.06 7.66 -9.89
C ALA A 40 18.68 8.17 -8.48
N GLU A 41 19.63 8.17 -7.55
CA GLU A 41 19.44 8.70 -6.19
C GLU A 41 19.18 10.21 -6.18
N GLY A 42 19.91 10.97 -6.99
CA GLY A 42 19.71 12.41 -7.14
C GLY A 42 18.32 12.72 -7.71
N LEU A 43 17.86 11.95 -8.70
CA LEU A 43 16.51 12.06 -9.25
C LEU A 43 15.47 11.80 -8.15
N ALA A 44 15.58 10.71 -7.40
CA ALA A 44 14.69 10.40 -6.28
C ALA A 44 14.66 11.52 -5.22
N SER A 45 15.83 12.10 -4.92
CA SER A 45 15.97 13.20 -3.97
C SER A 45 15.28 14.48 -4.46
N ILE A 46 15.41 14.82 -5.74
CA ILE A 46 14.73 15.97 -6.34
C ILE A 46 13.21 15.80 -6.28
N PHE A 47 12.68 14.61 -6.65
CA PHE A 47 11.24 14.35 -6.56
C PHE A 47 10.74 14.42 -5.12
N SER A 48 11.47 13.86 -4.16
CA SER A 48 11.15 13.93 -2.74
C SER A 48 11.14 15.38 -2.22
N TYR A 49 12.10 16.20 -2.66
CA TYR A 49 12.16 17.62 -2.34
C TYR A 49 10.94 18.38 -2.89
N ILE A 50 10.58 18.14 -4.15
CA ILE A 50 9.38 18.74 -4.76
C ILE A 50 8.12 18.35 -3.98
N ASN A 51 7.99 17.08 -3.59
CA ASN A 51 6.86 16.62 -2.80
C ASN A 51 6.77 17.30 -1.43
N SER A 52 7.91 17.50 -0.77
CA SER A 52 7.96 18.06 0.59
C SER A 52 7.79 19.58 0.63
N TYR A 53 8.40 20.30 -0.31
CA TYR A 53 8.51 21.77 -0.24
C TYR A 53 7.75 22.52 -1.34
N HIS A 54 7.47 21.88 -2.48
CA HIS A 54 6.87 22.53 -3.65
C HIS A 54 5.70 21.74 -4.27
N SER A 55 4.94 20.98 -3.46
CA SER A 55 3.84 20.13 -3.95
C SER A 55 2.83 20.88 -4.81
N LYS A 56 2.53 22.15 -4.47
CA LYS A 56 1.63 23.03 -5.26
C LYS A 56 2.15 23.33 -6.68
N ASN A 57 3.46 23.28 -6.89
CA ASN A 57 4.10 23.52 -8.19
C ASN A 57 4.49 22.22 -8.91
N ALA A 58 4.13 21.06 -8.38
CA ALA A 58 4.50 19.75 -8.95
C ALA A 58 4.04 19.61 -10.42
N SER A 59 2.87 20.13 -10.78
CA SER A 59 2.38 20.11 -12.17
C SER A 59 3.32 20.83 -13.13
N LYS A 60 3.87 21.99 -12.73
CA LYS A 60 4.85 22.73 -13.54
C LYS A 60 6.15 21.95 -13.69
N PHE A 61 6.59 21.29 -12.61
CA PHE A 61 7.78 20.46 -12.59
C PHE A 61 7.66 19.27 -13.57
N ILE A 62 6.54 18.55 -13.56
CA ILE A 62 6.29 17.44 -14.49
C ILE A 62 6.28 17.88 -15.96
N LEU A 63 5.62 18.99 -16.26
CA LEU A 63 5.57 19.52 -17.64
C LEU A 63 6.96 19.91 -18.14
N LYS A 64 7.77 20.52 -17.26
CA LYS A 64 9.15 20.91 -17.60
C LYS A 64 10.06 19.71 -17.82
N ILE A 65 9.99 18.70 -16.95
CA ILE A 65 10.77 17.45 -17.09
C ILE A 65 10.44 16.76 -18.41
N CYS A 66 9.15 16.63 -18.73
CA CYS A 66 8.69 16.01 -19.97
C CYS A 66 9.14 16.80 -21.23
N GLY A 67 9.63 18.03 -21.07
CA GLY A 67 10.04 18.89 -22.18
C GLY A 67 8.88 19.41 -23.03
N ASN A 68 7.64 19.24 -22.57
CA ASN A 68 6.44 19.64 -23.29
C ASN A 68 5.53 20.49 -22.38
N GLU A 69 5.80 21.79 -22.35
CA GLU A 69 5.10 22.75 -21.49
C GLU A 69 3.62 22.97 -21.88
N SER A 70 3.20 22.55 -23.08
CA SER A 70 1.81 22.63 -23.56
C SER A 70 1.01 21.35 -23.37
N ALA A 71 1.63 20.27 -22.89
CA ALA A 71 0.95 18.99 -22.65
C ALA A 71 -0.03 19.07 -21.46
N VAL A 72 -1.02 18.17 -21.45
CA VAL A 72 -1.83 17.93 -20.25
C VAL A 72 -0.98 17.19 -19.22
N VAL A 73 -1.03 17.59 -17.94
CA VAL A 73 -0.22 17.01 -16.84
C VAL A 73 -0.31 15.48 -16.82
N LYS A 74 -1.50 14.91 -17.03
CA LYS A 74 -1.72 13.46 -17.11
C LYS A 74 -0.91 12.79 -18.23
N GLN A 75 -0.80 13.41 -19.40
CA GLN A 75 -0.02 12.88 -20.52
C GLN A 75 1.48 12.93 -20.21
N ALA A 76 1.95 14.05 -19.67
CA ALA A 76 3.35 14.21 -19.26
C ALA A 76 3.73 13.17 -18.17
N LEU A 77 2.86 12.96 -17.19
CA LEU A 77 3.02 11.93 -16.16
C LEU A 77 3.13 10.53 -16.78
N GLN A 78 2.26 10.19 -17.74
CA GLN A 78 2.30 8.89 -18.41
C GLN A 78 3.59 8.66 -19.20
N ILE A 79 4.14 9.71 -19.83
CA ILE A 79 5.42 9.63 -20.54
C ILE A 79 6.53 9.32 -19.53
N ILE A 80 6.62 10.09 -18.44
CA ILE A 80 7.62 9.89 -17.38
C ILE A 80 7.54 8.49 -16.79
N LEU A 81 6.33 8.03 -16.43
CA LEU A 81 6.12 6.70 -15.85
C LEU A 81 6.51 5.59 -16.83
N LYS A 82 6.17 5.71 -18.11
CA LYS A 82 6.58 4.73 -19.14
C LYS A 82 8.09 4.71 -19.33
N SER A 83 8.76 5.86 -19.28
CA SER A 83 10.20 5.92 -19.40
C SER A 83 10.90 5.28 -18.20
N ILE A 84 10.45 5.57 -16.98
CA ILE A 84 10.97 4.89 -15.77
C ILE A 84 10.67 3.39 -15.82
N GLN A 85 9.47 2.98 -16.22
CA GLN A 85 9.09 1.57 -16.38
C GLN A 85 10.03 0.84 -17.35
N LYS A 86 10.36 1.45 -18.51
CA LYS A 86 11.32 0.90 -19.46
C LYS A 86 12.72 0.77 -18.87
N SER A 87 13.19 1.79 -18.14
CA SER A 87 14.49 1.75 -17.48
C SER A 87 14.55 0.62 -16.44
N VAL A 88 13.52 0.48 -15.60
CA VAL A 88 13.42 -0.63 -14.64
C VAL A 88 13.42 -1.98 -15.36
N MET A 89 12.64 -2.16 -16.43
CA MET A 89 12.65 -3.41 -17.20
C MET A 89 14.03 -3.74 -17.77
N LYS A 90 14.75 -2.73 -18.29
CA LYS A 90 16.12 -2.91 -18.81
C LYS A 90 17.07 -3.39 -17.70
N LEU A 91 17.02 -2.73 -16.53
CA LEU A 91 17.83 -3.10 -15.36
C LEU A 91 17.52 -4.51 -14.86
N LEU A 92 16.25 -4.92 -14.87
CA LEU A 92 15.84 -6.27 -14.46
C LEU A 92 16.23 -7.36 -15.47
N SER A 93 16.29 -7.03 -16.77
CA SER A 93 16.70 -7.99 -17.81
C SER A 93 18.20 -8.26 -17.84
N ASP A 94 19.01 -7.36 -17.29
CA ASP A 94 20.46 -7.47 -17.24
C ASP A 94 20.90 -8.20 -15.97
N THR A 95 20.63 -9.51 -15.93
CA THR A 95 20.86 -10.37 -14.75
C THR A 95 22.34 -10.63 -14.45
N GLN A 96 23.27 -10.09 -15.24
CA GLN A 96 24.71 -10.32 -15.08
C GLN A 96 25.38 -9.31 -14.14
N ASN A 97 24.74 -8.17 -13.86
CA ASN A 97 25.32 -7.05 -13.12
C ASN A 97 24.49 -6.70 -11.86
N ASP A 98 24.81 -7.29 -10.71
CA ASP A 98 24.24 -6.94 -9.40
C ASP A 98 24.37 -5.44 -9.04
N VAL A 99 25.27 -4.70 -9.71
CA VAL A 99 25.46 -3.26 -9.54
C VAL A 99 24.23 -2.46 -10.02
N ASN A 100 23.58 -2.91 -11.10
CA ASN A 100 22.42 -2.25 -11.73
C ASN A 100 21.16 -2.29 -10.85
N LEU A 101 21.12 -3.24 -9.91
CA LEU A 101 20.01 -3.42 -8.98
C LEU A 101 19.93 -2.30 -7.92
N LYS A 102 21.02 -1.56 -7.67
CA LYS A 102 21.03 -0.40 -6.75
C LYS A 102 20.17 0.77 -7.25
N GLU A 103 20.01 0.91 -8.56
CA GLU A 103 19.24 1.98 -9.19
C GLU A 103 17.73 1.76 -9.13
N VAL A 104 17.30 0.51 -9.00
CA VAL A 104 15.88 0.15 -9.00
C VAL A 104 15.16 0.79 -7.82
N VAL A 105 15.71 0.74 -6.61
CA VAL A 105 15.07 1.28 -5.41
C VAL A 105 14.81 2.80 -5.50
N PRO A 106 15.79 3.64 -5.89
CA PRO A 106 15.54 5.06 -6.19
C PRO A 106 14.44 5.29 -7.23
N LEU A 107 14.40 4.50 -8.31
CA LEU A 107 13.37 4.65 -9.35
C LEU A 107 11.97 4.28 -8.85
N LEU A 108 11.85 3.23 -8.04
CA LEU A 108 10.60 2.90 -7.37
C LEU A 108 10.16 4.01 -6.41
N SER A 109 11.11 4.67 -5.74
CA SER A 109 10.84 5.83 -4.88
C SER A 109 10.32 7.03 -5.67
N VAL A 110 10.84 7.29 -6.88
CA VAL A 110 10.29 8.32 -7.78
C VAL A 110 8.84 8.00 -8.13
N ILE A 111 8.52 6.75 -8.49
CA ILE A 111 7.14 6.34 -8.80
C ILE A 111 6.22 6.51 -7.59
N LYS A 112 6.67 6.12 -6.40
CA LYS A 112 5.93 6.33 -5.14
C LYS A 112 5.63 7.81 -4.90
N THR A 113 6.61 8.66 -5.14
CA THR A 113 6.49 10.12 -4.96
C THR A 113 5.52 10.73 -5.99
N LEU A 114 5.62 10.31 -7.24
CA LEU A 114 4.69 10.68 -8.31
C LEU A 114 3.24 10.29 -7.98
N TYR A 115 3.04 9.10 -7.42
CA TYR A 115 1.71 8.65 -6.98
C TYR A 115 1.14 9.52 -5.85
N GLY A 116 1.97 9.92 -4.88
CA GLY A 116 1.55 10.83 -3.80
C GLY A 116 1.14 12.22 -4.33
N LEU A 117 1.81 12.71 -5.37
CA LEU A 117 1.51 13.99 -5.99
C LEU A 117 0.30 13.96 -6.94
N PHE A 118 0.08 12.84 -7.63
CA PHE A 118 -0.88 12.72 -8.73
C PHE A 118 -1.75 11.46 -8.65
N THR A 119 -2.25 11.13 -7.46
CA THR A 119 -3.00 9.88 -7.20
C THR A 119 -4.14 9.65 -8.20
N LYS A 120 -4.94 10.68 -8.51
CA LYS A 120 -6.10 10.55 -9.41
C LYS A 120 -5.73 10.34 -10.89
N ASP A 121 -4.51 10.71 -11.29
CA ASP A 121 -4.06 10.64 -12.67
C ASP A 121 -3.25 9.37 -12.99
N PHE A 122 -3.00 8.54 -11.98
CA PHE A 122 -2.32 7.25 -12.13
C PHE A 122 -3.19 6.22 -12.85
N ASN A 123 -2.57 5.49 -13.78
CA ASN A 123 -3.25 4.47 -14.58
C ASN A 123 -3.13 3.08 -13.94
N GLU A 124 -4.18 2.27 -14.07
CA GLU A 124 -4.26 0.89 -13.59
C GLU A 124 -3.24 -0.04 -14.28
N ASP A 125 -2.85 0.25 -15.53
CA ASP A 125 -1.90 -0.58 -16.29
C ASP A 125 -0.54 -0.70 -15.58
N LEU A 126 -0.06 0.39 -14.97
CA LEU A 126 1.21 0.39 -14.26
C LEU A 126 1.13 -0.46 -12.98
N TYR A 127 0.01 -0.38 -12.26
CA TYR A 127 -0.24 -1.22 -11.09
C TYR A 127 -0.34 -2.71 -11.47
N LYS A 128 -1.05 -3.04 -12.55
CA LYS A 128 -1.13 -4.42 -13.08
C LYS A 128 0.25 -4.96 -13.45
N TRP A 129 1.08 -4.16 -14.10
CA TRP A 129 2.46 -4.52 -14.42
C TRP A 129 3.29 -4.80 -13.16
N PHE A 130 3.21 -3.93 -12.14
CA PHE A 130 3.90 -4.16 -10.87
C PHE A 130 3.43 -5.43 -10.14
N LYS A 131 2.12 -5.70 -10.14
CA LYS A 131 1.55 -6.92 -9.56
C LYS A 131 2.00 -8.17 -10.32
N GLN A 132 2.14 -8.08 -11.65
CA GLN A 132 2.69 -9.16 -12.47
C GLN A 132 4.17 -9.42 -12.14
N LEU A 133 4.97 -8.38 -11.96
CA LEU A 133 6.37 -8.55 -11.54
C LEU A 133 6.48 -9.24 -10.18
N CYS A 134 5.63 -8.89 -9.21
CA CYS A 134 5.60 -9.57 -7.91
C CYS A 134 5.25 -11.07 -8.05
N ASN A 135 4.47 -11.44 -9.06
CA ASN A 135 4.09 -12.82 -9.32
C ASN A 135 5.20 -13.62 -10.02
N GLN A 136 5.99 -12.99 -10.88
CA GLN A 136 6.87 -13.71 -11.82
C GLN A 136 8.37 -13.60 -11.51
N GLN A 137 8.77 -12.73 -10.58
CA GLN A 137 10.17 -12.39 -10.36
C GLN A 137 10.62 -12.75 -8.96
N VAL A 138 11.79 -13.38 -8.85
CA VAL A 138 12.53 -13.59 -7.61
C VAL A 138 13.79 -12.75 -7.67
N PHE A 139 13.94 -11.79 -6.75
CA PHE A 139 15.16 -10.99 -6.65
C PHE A 139 16.07 -11.52 -5.55
N GLN A 140 17.38 -11.59 -5.82
CA GLN A 140 18.38 -11.95 -4.80
C GLN A 140 18.49 -10.88 -3.71
N ASN A 141 18.31 -9.61 -4.08
CA ASN A 141 18.36 -8.50 -3.14
C ASN A 141 17.00 -8.27 -2.47
N THR A 142 16.92 -8.59 -1.18
CA THR A 142 15.70 -8.45 -0.36
C THR A 142 15.15 -7.03 -0.31
N SER A 143 16.01 -6.00 -0.39
CA SER A 143 15.59 -4.59 -0.39
C SER A 143 14.78 -4.23 -1.62
N ILE A 144 15.04 -4.88 -2.76
CA ILE A 144 14.33 -4.65 -4.01
C ILE A 144 12.95 -5.30 -3.94
N SER A 145 12.89 -6.57 -3.54
CA SER A 145 11.63 -7.27 -3.31
C SER A 145 10.72 -6.49 -2.35
N LYS A 146 11.26 -6.05 -1.23
CA LYS A 146 10.55 -5.19 -0.26
C LYS A 146 10.05 -3.90 -0.90
N SER A 147 10.87 -3.24 -1.71
CA SER A 147 10.52 -1.96 -2.35
C SER A 147 9.40 -2.13 -3.38
N PHE A 148 9.43 -3.21 -4.18
CA PHE A 148 8.36 -3.56 -5.11
C PHE A 148 7.05 -3.85 -4.39
N ILE A 149 7.07 -4.74 -3.40
CA ILE A 149 5.87 -5.10 -2.63
C ILE A 149 5.32 -3.85 -1.94
N SER A 150 6.17 -3.04 -1.30
CA SER A 150 5.75 -1.80 -0.65
C SER A 150 5.12 -0.81 -1.63
N LEU A 151 5.64 -0.70 -2.85
CA LEU A 151 5.06 0.15 -3.89
C LEU A 151 3.71 -0.40 -4.36
N CYS A 152 3.61 -1.69 -4.64
CA CYS A 152 2.35 -2.36 -5.00
C CYS A 152 1.26 -2.12 -3.95
N LEU A 153 1.60 -2.29 -2.66
CA LEU A 153 0.67 -2.06 -1.57
C LEU A 153 0.21 -0.59 -1.52
N THR A 154 1.14 0.36 -1.70
CA THR A 154 0.83 1.80 -1.71
C THR A 154 -0.09 2.18 -2.86
N LEU A 155 0.21 1.71 -4.08
CA LEU A 155 -0.60 1.95 -5.28
C LEU A 155 -1.96 1.26 -5.19
N GLY A 156 -2.01 0.10 -4.53
CA GLY A 156 -3.19 -0.75 -4.45
C GLY A 156 -4.38 -0.07 -3.78
N HIS A 157 -4.17 0.87 -2.84
CA HIS A 157 -5.24 1.59 -2.13
C HIS A 157 -6.23 2.35 -3.05
N GLN A 158 -5.81 2.72 -4.26
CA GLN A 158 -6.72 3.35 -5.23
C GLN A 158 -7.69 2.35 -5.87
N TYR A 159 -7.42 1.05 -5.78
CA TYR A 159 -8.16 0.01 -6.49
C TYR A 159 -8.99 -0.84 -5.53
N SER A 160 -10.15 -1.30 -6.01
CA SER A 160 -11.12 -2.06 -5.21
C SER A 160 -10.60 -3.41 -4.70
N ASN A 161 -9.52 -3.94 -5.27
CA ASN A 161 -8.98 -5.27 -4.97
C ASN A 161 -7.81 -5.28 -3.96
N ILE A 162 -7.53 -4.17 -3.28
CA ILE A 162 -6.43 -4.09 -2.29
C ILE A 162 -6.58 -5.12 -1.17
N LEU A 163 -7.77 -5.35 -0.64
CA LEU A 163 -8.01 -6.30 0.45
C LEU A 163 -7.72 -7.74 0.01
N THR A 164 -8.08 -8.10 -1.22
CA THR A 164 -7.71 -9.40 -1.81
C THR A 164 -6.19 -9.51 -1.93
N PHE A 165 -5.51 -8.46 -2.37
CA PHE A 165 -4.06 -8.45 -2.47
C PHE A 165 -3.38 -8.57 -1.10
N LEU A 166 -3.83 -7.82 -0.09
CA LEU A 166 -3.31 -7.91 1.29
C LEU A 166 -3.49 -9.31 1.86
N LYS A 167 -4.63 -9.95 1.61
CA LYS A 167 -4.88 -11.33 2.05
C LYS A 167 -3.93 -12.31 1.38
N GLU A 168 -3.70 -12.17 0.09
CA GLU A 168 -2.77 -13.03 -0.66
C GLU A 168 -1.32 -12.84 -0.16
N ILE A 169 -0.89 -11.60 0.09
CA ILE A 169 0.42 -11.33 0.71
C ILE A 169 0.49 -11.93 2.13
N ALA A 170 -0.54 -11.76 2.95
CA ALA A 170 -0.57 -12.31 4.30
C ALA A 170 -0.46 -13.84 4.31
N PHE A 171 -1.14 -14.52 3.36
CA PHE A 171 -1.01 -15.96 3.17
C PHE A 171 0.41 -16.36 2.77
N ASP A 172 1.02 -15.68 1.80
CA ASP A 172 2.39 -15.99 1.37
C ASP A 172 3.40 -15.80 2.51
N LEU A 173 3.22 -14.75 3.33
CA LEU A 173 4.04 -14.54 4.53
C LEU A 173 3.85 -15.66 5.55
N HIS A 174 2.60 -16.05 5.82
CA HIS A 174 2.28 -17.16 6.71
C HIS A 174 2.91 -18.46 6.20
N PHE A 175 2.81 -18.74 4.90
CA PHE A 175 3.41 -19.91 4.28
C PHE A 175 4.94 -19.97 4.42
N HIS A 176 5.63 -18.83 4.29
CA HIS A 176 7.10 -18.78 4.35
C HIS A 176 7.69 -18.60 5.74
N LEU A 177 6.92 -18.08 6.69
CA LEU A 177 7.34 -17.92 8.09
C LEU A 177 6.86 -19.05 8.99
N ASP A 178 6.13 -20.03 8.44
CA ASP A 178 5.49 -21.14 9.13
C ASP A 178 4.37 -20.71 10.09
N ASP A 179 3.59 -21.70 10.54
CA ASP A 179 2.54 -21.51 11.53
C ASP A 179 3.17 -21.34 12.93
N ILE A 180 2.49 -20.60 13.80
CA ILE A 180 2.88 -20.41 15.19
C ILE A 180 2.72 -21.70 16.00
N ASP A 181 1.82 -22.59 15.58
CA ASP A 181 1.76 -23.96 16.08
C ASP A 181 2.72 -24.86 15.27
N PRO A 182 3.80 -25.38 15.88
CA PRO A 182 4.80 -26.18 15.16
C PRO A 182 4.25 -27.52 14.63
N ASP A 183 3.10 -27.99 15.14
CA ASP A 183 2.46 -29.21 14.68
C ASP A 183 1.54 -28.98 13.47
N GLU A 184 1.20 -27.72 13.18
CA GLU A 184 0.42 -27.34 12.00
C GLU A 184 1.32 -26.97 10.82
N ARG A 185 0.81 -27.20 9.61
CA ARG A 185 1.48 -26.79 8.37
C ARG A 185 0.54 -26.01 7.50
N VAL A 186 1.02 -24.87 6.99
CA VAL A 186 0.25 -24.02 6.08
C VAL A 186 -0.01 -24.78 4.79
N ARG A 187 -1.29 -25.04 4.51
CA ARG A 187 -1.73 -25.78 3.32
C ARG A 187 -1.97 -24.82 2.17
N GLY A 188 -1.34 -25.10 1.03
CA GLY A 188 -1.54 -24.37 -0.22
C GLY A 188 -0.22 -24.13 -0.93
N SER A 189 -0.22 -23.16 -1.84
CA SER A 189 0.95 -22.70 -2.56
C SER A 189 0.98 -21.18 -2.54
N PRO A 190 2.16 -20.55 -2.33
CA PRO A 190 2.27 -19.10 -2.38
C PRO A 190 1.89 -18.58 -3.76
N LYS A 191 1.41 -17.33 -3.81
CA LYS A 191 0.95 -16.69 -5.04
C LYS A 191 2.01 -15.81 -5.69
N TYR A 192 2.91 -15.24 -4.89
CA TYR A 192 3.89 -14.26 -5.34
C TYR A 192 5.31 -14.77 -5.18
N ASP A 193 5.96 -15.12 -6.30
CA ASP A 193 7.35 -15.62 -6.32
C ASP A 193 8.33 -14.64 -5.67
N ILE A 194 8.04 -13.34 -5.70
CA ILE A 194 8.90 -12.29 -5.10
C ILE A 194 9.02 -12.42 -3.57
N ILE A 195 8.05 -13.08 -2.92
CA ILE A 195 8.07 -13.33 -1.49
C ILE A 195 8.84 -14.63 -1.26
N THR A 196 10.08 -14.48 -0.80
CA THR A 196 10.90 -15.59 -0.35
C THR A 196 10.94 -15.62 1.19
N PRO A 197 11.43 -16.71 1.80
CA PRO A 197 11.62 -16.76 3.27
C PRO A 197 12.45 -15.59 3.82
N GLU A 198 13.49 -15.18 3.07
CA GLU A 198 14.37 -14.06 3.45
C GLU A 198 13.64 -12.70 3.40
N VAL A 199 12.76 -12.52 2.41
CA VAL A 199 12.00 -11.28 2.21
C VAL A 199 10.85 -11.17 3.21
N SER A 200 10.23 -12.30 3.58
CA SER A 200 8.99 -12.36 4.35
C SER A 200 9.01 -11.55 5.64
N ARG A 201 10.07 -11.69 6.44
CA ARG A 201 10.24 -10.93 7.70
C ARG A 201 10.27 -9.42 7.48
N THR A 202 10.89 -8.98 6.38
CA THR A 202 11.04 -7.55 6.08
C THR A 202 9.78 -6.90 5.53
N VAL A 203 8.87 -7.72 4.98
CA VAL A 203 7.61 -7.29 4.36
C VAL A 203 6.45 -7.25 5.36
N MET A 204 6.48 -8.09 6.41
CA MET A 204 5.43 -8.12 7.44
C MET A 204 5.09 -6.70 7.99
N PRO A 205 6.06 -5.86 8.41
CA PRO A 205 5.73 -4.50 8.86
C PRO A 205 5.06 -3.62 7.78
N ASN A 206 5.45 -3.80 6.51
CA ASN A 206 4.83 -3.07 5.40
C ASN A 206 3.37 -3.51 5.18
N LEU A 207 3.08 -4.82 5.32
CA LEU A 207 1.72 -5.33 5.28
C LEU A 207 0.87 -4.71 6.39
N ILE A 208 1.35 -4.73 7.64
CA ILE A 208 0.59 -4.16 8.77
C ILE A 208 0.38 -2.66 8.61
N SER A 209 1.38 -1.90 8.15
CA SER A 209 1.24 -0.46 7.91
C SER A 209 0.17 -0.13 6.87
N ASN A 210 0.02 -0.95 5.82
CA ASN A 210 -1.04 -0.77 4.84
C ASN A 210 -2.42 -1.18 5.38
N LEU A 211 -2.46 -2.22 6.21
CA LEU A 211 -3.68 -2.62 6.90
C LEU A 211 -4.15 -1.53 7.89
N ASP A 212 -3.22 -0.88 8.61
CA ASP A 212 -3.51 0.24 9.50
C ASP A 212 -4.10 1.45 8.74
N GLN A 213 -3.61 1.75 7.54
CA GLN A 213 -4.18 2.78 6.68
C GLN A 213 -5.62 2.43 6.26
N LEU A 214 -5.89 1.17 5.91
CA LEU A 214 -7.26 0.73 5.61
C LEU A 214 -8.18 0.85 6.83
N LEU A 215 -7.69 0.49 8.01
CA LEU A 215 -8.44 0.65 9.26
C LEU A 215 -8.76 2.12 9.53
N GLU A 216 -7.85 3.04 9.20
CA GLU A 216 -8.09 4.49 9.31
C GLU A 216 -9.20 4.98 8.39
N GLU A 217 -9.22 4.52 7.13
CA GLU A 217 -10.30 4.84 6.19
C GLU A 217 -11.65 4.32 6.68
N ILE A 218 -11.70 3.09 7.17
CA ILE A 218 -12.91 2.47 7.72
C ILE A 218 -13.38 3.24 8.96
N GLU A 219 -12.46 3.60 9.86
CA GLU A 219 -12.74 4.39 11.06
C GLU A 219 -13.29 5.78 10.70
N TYR A 220 -12.73 6.43 9.67
CA TYR A 220 -13.23 7.69 9.14
C TYR A 220 -14.66 7.57 8.61
N THR A 221 -14.95 6.58 7.76
CA THR A 221 -16.31 6.33 7.25
C THR A 221 -17.29 6.04 8.39
N LEU A 222 -16.89 5.25 9.37
CA LEU A 222 -17.71 4.92 10.53
C LEU A 222 -18.04 6.15 11.38
N ASN A 223 -17.06 7.02 11.62
CA ASN A 223 -17.28 8.27 12.36
C ASN A 223 -18.22 9.22 11.60
N TYR A 224 -18.11 9.28 10.27
CA TYR A 224 -19.05 10.01 9.43
C TYR A 224 -20.48 9.45 9.55
N MET A 225 -20.66 8.12 9.47
CA MET A 225 -21.96 7.47 9.67
C MET A 225 -22.54 7.74 11.06
N LYS A 226 -21.70 7.69 12.11
CA LYS A 226 -22.12 8.00 13.49
C LYS A 226 -22.61 9.44 13.65
N ALA A 227 -21.92 10.40 13.04
CA ALA A 227 -22.33 11.80 13.09
C ALA A 227 -23.72 11.98 12.45
N ASN A 228 -23.96 11.33 11.32
CA ASN A 228 -25.26 11.39 10.64
C ASN A 228 -26.39 10.69 11.40
N ALA A 229 -26.11 9.63 12.15
CA ALA A 229 -27.11 8.91 12.96
C ALA A 229 -27.63 9.71 14.18
N VAL A 230 -26.99 10.84 14.52
CA VAL A 230 -27.42 11.73 15.61
C VAL A 230 -28.31 12.87 15.12
N LEU A 231 -28.34 13.13 13.80
CA LEU A 231 -29.14 14.21 13.23
C LEU A 231 -30.66 13.94 13.36
N PRO A 232 -31.47 14.96 13.70
CA PRO A 232 -32.92 14.80 13.73
C PRO A 232 -33.48 14.39 12.36
N THR A 233 -34.45 13.47 12.36
CA THR A 233 -35.06 12.91 11.15
C THR A 233 -35.63 13.96 10.18
N GLU A 234 -36.00 15.14 10.71
CA GLU A 234 -36.50 16.30 9.95
C GLU A 234 -35.46 16.90 8.98
N PHE A 235 -34.17 16.69 9.22
CA PHE A 235 -33.08 17.15 8.34
C PHE A 235 -32.60 16.08 7.34
N LEU A 236 -33.09 14.84 7.45
CA LEU A 236 -32.72 13.73 6.58
C LEU A 236 -33.74 13.63 5.45
N LEU A 237 -33.40 14.11 4.25
CA LEU A 237 -34.20 13.91 3.03
C LEU A 237 -34.43 12.40 2.83
N LEU A 238 -35.69 11.99 3.00
CA LEU A 238 -36.09 10.68 3.55
C LEU A 238 -35.82 9.44 2.69
N ASN A 239 -35.40 9.55 1.41
CA ASN A 239 -35.28 8.36 0.54
C ASN A 239 -33.89 8.13 -0.06
N SER A 240 -33.12 9.17 -0.40
CA SER A 240 -31.78 9.01 -1.01
C SER A 240 -30.68 8.82 0.04
N ILE A 241 -30.84 9.43 1.23
CA ILE A 241 -29.85 9.36 2.30
C ILE A 241 -29.89 7.98 2.99
N ASP A 242 -31.06 7.38 3.18
CA ASP A 242 -31.17 6.09 3.88
C ASP A 242 -30.54 4.94 3.08
N ILE A 243 -30.75 4.92 1.74
CA ILE A 243 -30.07 3.98 0.83
C ILE A 243 -28.54 4.18 0.87
N SER A 244 -28.08 5.44 0.94
CA SER A 244 -26.65 5.74 1.01
C SER A 244 -26.02 5.25 2.31
N ILE A 245 -26.73 5.37 3.45
CA ILE A 245 -26.24 4.92 4.76
C ILE A 245 -26.20 3.40 4.81
N GLN A 246 -27.24 2.71 4.33
CA GLN A 246 -27.25 1.25 4.27
C GLN A 246 -26.11 0.70 3.39
N ASN A 247 -25.82 1.35 2.25
CA ASN A 247 -24.68 0.99 1.42
C ASN A 247 -23.34 1.20 2.16
N MET A 248 -23.21 2.28 2.94
CA MET A 248 -22.03 2.51 3.77
C MET A 248 -21.87 1.46 4.89
N GLU A 249 -22.96 1.08 5.56
CA GLU A 249 -23.00 0.02 6.56
C GLU A 249 -22.55 -1.33 6.01
N GLN A 250 -23.11 -1.70 4.85
CA GLN A 250 -22.72 -2.92 4.14
C GLN A 250 -21.24 -2.86 3.76
N GLY A 251 -20.78 -1.73 3.22
CA GLY A 251 -19.39 -1.51 2.81
C GLY A 251 -18.40 -1.63 3.97
N VAL A 252 -18.65 -0.93 5.08
CA VAL A 252 -17.82 -0.99 6.31
C VAL A 252 -17.78 -2.42 6.85
N SER A 253 -18.93 -3.09 6.93
CA SER A 253 -19.01 -4.46 7.46
C SER A 253 -18.27 -5.47 6.58
N THR A 254 -18.38 -5.32 5.25
CA THR A 254 -17.70 -6.20 4.28
C THR A 254 -16.19 -5.99 4.31
N ARG A 255 -15.72 -4.74 4.29
CA ARG A 255 -14.28 -4.44 4.40
C ARG A 255 -13.69 -4.95 5.71
N LEU A 256 -14.38 -4.78 6.83
CA LEU A 256 -13.93 -5.34 8.11
C LEU A 256 -13.88 -6.88 8.09
N ALA A 257 -14.81 -7.53 7.39
CA ALA A 257 -14.80 -8.97 7.25
C ALA A 257 -13.58 -9.46 6.44
N ASP A 258 -13.22 -8.75 5.37
CA ASP A 258 -12.00 -9.05 4.61
C ASP A 258 -10.74 -8.81 5.45
N VAL A 259 -10.71 -7.74 6.24
CA VAL A 259 -9.61 -7.44 7.18
C VAL A 259 -9.43 -8.57 8.21
N ILE A 260 -10.51 -9.20 8.69
CA ILE A 260 -10.41 -10.38 9.57
C ILE A 260 -9.66 -11.51 8.87
N LEU A 261 -9.91 -11.75 7.58
CA LEU A 261 -9.22 -12.80 6.85
C LEU A 261 -7.73 -12.51 6.70
N VAL A 262 -7.34 -11.24 6.54
CA VAL A 262 -5.92 -10.83 6.55
C VAL A 262 -5.32 -11.07 7.93
N PHE A 263 -5.98 -10.62 9.00
CA PHE A 263 -5.49 -10.83 10.37
C PHE A 263 -5.41 -12.31 10.74
N ASN A 264 -6.34 -13.14 10.28
CA ASN A 264 -6.34 -14.58 10.54
C ASN A 264 -5.03 -15.23 10.06
N GLU A 265 -4.53 -14.87 8.88
CA GLU A 265 -3.22 -15.36 8.41
C GLU A 265 -2.07 -14.80 9.28
N ILE A 266 -2.10 -13.50 9.60
CA ILE A 266 -1.05 -12.84 10.39
C ILE A 266 -0.91 -13.44 11.79
N VAL A 267 -2.02 -13.67 12.51
CA VAL A 267 -1.97 -14.14 13.91
C VAL A 267 -1.64 -15.63 14.04
N GLN A 268 -1.76 -16.38 12.95
CA GLN A 268 -1.32 -17.77 12.88
C GLN A 268 0.13 -17.87 12.41
N THR A 269 0.75 -16.78 11.94
CA THR A 269 2.15 -16.81 11.50
C THR A 269 3.11 -16.87 12.68
N SER A 270 4.17 -17.67 12.56
CA SER A 270 5.29 -17.63 13.50
C SER A 270 6.09 -16.33 13.35
N VAL A 271 5.90 -15.41 14.29
CA VAL A 271 6.54 -14.08 14.30
C VAL A 271 7.47 -14.00 15.51
N PRO A 272 8.75 -13.60 15.33
CA PRO A 272 9.66 -13.44 16.45
C PRO A 272 9.14 -12.39 17.44
N PRO A 273 9.47 -12.50 18.75
CA PRO A 273 9.04 -11.56 19.78
C PRO A 273 9.82 -10.23 19.71
N ASP A 274 9.68 -9.53 18.59
CA ASP A 274 10.34 -8.26 18.29
C ASP A 274 9.31 -7.12 18.10
N ASN A 275 9.77 -5.99 17.55
CA ASN A 275 8.90 -4.85 17.26
C ASN A 275 7.74 -5.19 16.29
N THR A 276 7.90 -6.19 15.42
CA THR A 276 6.86 -6.67 14.50
C THR A 276 5.66 -7.22 15.28
N CYS A 277 5.92 -8.05 16.29
CA CYS A 277 4.87 -8.56 17.17
C CYS A 277 4.11 -7.43 17.87
N SER A 278 4.83 -6.40 18.34
CA SER A 278 4.22 -5.21 18.94
C SER A 278 3.34 -4.41 17.97
N ILE A 279 3.75 -4.28 16.70
CA ILE A 279 2.97 -3.62 15.65
C ILE A 279 1.70 -4.42 15.34
N ILE A 280 1.78 -5.75 15.26
CA ILE A 280 0.62 -6.64 15.06
C ILE A 280 -0.41 -6.45 16.18
N PHE A 281 0.02 -6.46 17.44
CA PHE A 281 -0.89 -6.24 18.57
C PHE A 281 -1.58 -4.87 18.53
N LYS A 282 -0.86 -3.82 18.14
CA LYS A 282 -1.45 -2.47 17.97
C LYS A 282 -2.53 -2.46 16.90
N ALA A 283 -2.27 -3.07 15.73
CA ALA A 283 -3.22 -3.15 14.64
C ALA A 283 -4.47 -3.96 15.00
N ILE A 284 -4.32 -5.12 15.67
CA ILE A 284 -5.43 -5.95 16.15
C ILE A 284 -6.27 -5.19 17.19
N THR A 285 -5.61 -4.50 18.13
CA THR A 285 -6.30 -3.68 19.13
C THR A 285 -7.12 -2.57 18.48
N ARG A 286 -6.55 -1.90 17.46
CA ARG A 286 -7.26 -0.89 16.67
C ARG A 286 -8.47 -1.49 15.95
N PHE A 287 -8.34 -2.66 15.35
CA PHE A 287 -9.46 -3.38 14.72
C PHE A 287 -10.60 -3.62 15.71
N TYR A 288 -10.32 -4.18 16.89
CA TYR A 288 -11.36 -4.42 17.91
C TYR A 288 -11.99 -3.11 18.40
N ARG A 289 -11.24 -2.00 18.48
CA ARG A 289 -11.79 -0.68 18.81
C ARG A 289 -12.76 -0.18 17.74
N ILE A 290 -12.43 -0.37 16.46
CA ILE A 290 -13.32 -0.03 15.35
C ILE A 290 -14.58 -0.91 15.38
N LEU A 291 -14.45 -2.21 15.62
CA LEU A 291 -15.58 -3.13 15.74
C LEU A 291 -16.51 -2.77 16.91
N CYS A 292 -15.94 -2.36 18.05
CA CYS A 292 -16.70 -1.84 19.19
C CYS A 292 -17.44 -0.55 18.82
N THR A 293 -16.78 0.35 18.10
CA THR A 293 -17.39 1.59 17.61
C THR A 293 -18.55 1.32 16.65
N LEU A 294 -18.43 0.31 15.78
CA LEU A 294 -19.48 -0.14 14.85
C LEU A 294 -20.66 -0.75 15.61
N THR A 295 -20.38 -1.57 16.63
CA THR A 295 -21.41 -2.16 17.48
C THR A 295 -22.20 -1.08 18.21
N ASN A 296 -21.51 -0.09 18.80
CA ASN A 296 -22.12 1.06 19.45
C ASN A 296 -22.96 1.91 18.47
N TYR A 297 -22.53 2.01 17.22
CA TYR A 297 -23.31 2.67 16.17
C TYR A 297 -24.65 1.95 15.91
N TYR A 298 -24.65 0.62 15.73
CA TYR A 298 -25.88 -0.14 15.55
C TYR A 298 -26.80 -0.07 16.78
N LEU A 299 -26.24 -0.10 18.01
CA LEU A 299 -27.00 0.08 19.24
C LEU A 299 -27.68 1.46 19.30
N LEU A 300 -26.95 2.52 18.92
CA LEU A 300 -27.51 3.88 18.83
C LEU A 300 -28.65 3.95 17.81
N ARG A 301 -28.48 3.29 16.65
CA ARG A 301 -29.48 3.25 15.59
C ARG A 301 -30.76 2.53 16.05
N HIS A 302 -30.62 1.38 16.71
CA HIS A 302 -31.74 0.63 17.25
C HIS A 302 -32.49 1.41 18.34
N THR A 303 -31.76 2.05 19.26
CA THR A 303 -32.37 2.79 20.39
C THR A 303 -33.04 4.10 19.97
N LYS A 304 -32.44 4.88 19.06
CA LYS A 304 -32.97 6.19 18.66
C LYS A 304 -33.92 6.14 17.47
N LEU A 305 -33.62 5.34 16.45
CA LEU A 305 -34.39 5.31 15.20
C LEU A 305 -35.42 4.17 15.17
N LYS A 306 -35.47 3.32 16.21
CA LYS A 306 -36.37 2.15 16.32
C LYS A 306 -36.24 1.18 15.13
N ILE A 307 -35.09 1.18 14.46
CA ILE A 307 -34.79 0.21 13.40
C ILE A 307 -34.48 -1.11 14.07
N THR A 308 -35.35 -2.10 13.85
CA THR A 308 -35.30 -3.42 14.49
C THR A 308 -34.45 -4.43 13.74
N GLU A 309 -34.19 -4.21 12.46
CA GLU A 309 -33.43 -5.15 11.62
C GLU A 309 -31.95 -4.75 11.55
N LEU A 310 -31.08 -5.67 11.97
CA LEU A 310 -29.64 -5.57 11.75
C LEU A 310 -29.31 -5.99 10.32
N HIS A 311 -28.34 -5.32 9.71
CA HIS A 311 -27.89 -5.72 8.39
C HIS A 311 -27.20 -7.10 8.46
N SER A 312 -27.60 -8.05 7.61
CA SER A 312 -27.09 -9.43 7.62
C SER A 312 -25.57 -9.55 7.49
N THR A 313 -24.90 -8.57 6.86
CA THR A 313 -23.43 -8.56 6.78
C THR A 313 -22.77 -8.21 8.12
N PHE A 314 -23.42 -7.41 8.97
CA PHE A 314 -22.91 -7.14 10.31
C PHE A 314 -22.98 -8.39 11.19
N GLU A 315 -24.07 -9.15 11.12
CA GLU A 315 -24.19 -10.42 11.85
C GLU A 315 -23.12 -11.43 11.40
N LYS A 316 -22.91 -11.55 10.08
CA LYS A 316 -21.83 -12.37 9.52
C LYS A 316 -20.46 -11.91 9.98
N LEU A 317 -20.21 -10.59 10.03
CA LEU A 317 -18.96 -10.02 10.53
C LEU A 317 -18.72 -10.43 11.99
N ILE A 318 -19.70 -10.27 12.88
CA ILE A 318 -19.56 -10.65 14.29
C ILE A 318 -19.28 -12.15 14.44
N LYS A 319 -20.01 -12.99 13.69
CA LYS A 319 -19.76 -14.45 13.66
C LYS A 319 -18.35 -14.77 13.14
N LEU A 320 -17.88 -14.06 12.12
CA LEU A 320 -16.54 -14.25 11.56
C LEU A 320 -15.47 -13.84 12.56
N THR A 321 -15.63 -12.72 13.27
CA THR A 321 -14.70 -12.29 14.34
C THR A 321 -14.58 -13.39 15.40
N HIS A 322 -15.70 -13.93 15.86
CA HIS A 322 -15.72 -14.97 16.89
C HIS A 322 -15.09 -16.29 16.44
N THR A 323 -15.22 -16.65 15.16
CA THR A 323 -14.78 -17.96 14.65
C THR A 323 -13.39 -17.95 14.02
N LYS A 324 -12.96 -16.82 13.45
CA LYS A 324 -11.73 -16.69 12.64
C LYS A 324 -10.74 -15.66 13.17
N LEU A 325 -11.06 -14.90 14.22
CA LEU A 325 -10.10 -13.96 14.79
C LEU A 325 -9.86 -14.20 16.26
N THR A 326 -10.90 -14.10 17.09
CA THR A 326 -10.76 -14.12 18.55
C THR A 326 -9.99 -15.34 19.09
N PRO A 327 -10.28 -16.59 18.67
CA PRO A 327 -9.55 -17.75 19.18
C PRO A 327 -8.06 -17.72 18.81
N TYR A 328 -7.74 -17.36 17.57
CA TYR A 328 -6.36 -17.30 17.08
C TYR A 328 -5.59 -16.13 17.68
N VAL A 329 -6.25 -15.01 17.99
CA VAL A 329 -5.62 -13.92 18.76
C VAL A 329 -5.25 -14.40 20.17
N TYR A 330 -6.11 -15.19 20.85
CA TYR A 330 -5.75 -15.78 22.14
C TYR A 330 -4.58 -16.76 22.03
N GLY A 331 -4.56 -17.60 20.98
CA GLY A 331 -3.45 -18.48 20.65
C GLY A 331 -2.15 -17.68 20.48
N PHE A 332 -2.18 -16.66 19.62
CA PHE A 332 -1.06 -15.75 19.37
C PHE A 332 -0.54 -15.09 20.65
N ILE A 333 -1.41 -14.55 21.52
CA ILE A 333 -1.02 -13.96 22.81
C ILE A 333 -0.32 -14.99 23.72
N THR A 334 -0.77 -16.23 23.72
CA THR A 334 -0.25 -17.27 24.62
C THR A 334 1.11 -17.78 24.13
N LEU A 335 1.22 -18.06 22.83
CA LEU A 335 2.44 -18.61 22.22
C LEU A 335 3.55 -17.55 22.14
N SER A 336 3.21 -16.31 21.80
CA SER A 336 4.17 -15.17 21.81
C SER A 336 4.82 -14.90 23.16
N LYS A 337 4.22 -15.34 24.27
CA LYS A 337 4.80 -15.24 25.62
C LYS A 337 5.74 -16.39 25.99
N ASN A 338 5.60 -17.54 25.34
CA ASN A 338 6.38 -18.74 25.65
C ASN A 338 7.70 -18.80 24.86
N ASP A 339 7.83 -17.98 23.79
CA ASP A 339 9.06 -17.83 22.99
C ASP A 339 10.06 -16.80 23.58
N VAL A 340 9.82 -16.33 24.82
CA VAL A 340 10.73 -15.49 25.63
C VAL A 340 11.26 -16.32 26.79
#